data_AF-A0A1E7FX52-F1
#
_entry.id   AF-A0A1E7FX52-F1
#
_cell.length_a   1.000
_cell.length_b   1.000
_cell.length_c   1.000
_cell.angle_alpha   90.00
_cell.angle_beta   90.00
_cell.angle_gamma   90.00
#
_symmetry.space_group_name_H-M   'P 1'
#
loop_
_entity.id
_entity.type
_entity.pdbx_description
1 polymer ?
#
loop_
_entity_poly.entity_id
_entity_poly.type
_entity_poly.pdbx_seq_one_letter_code
_entity_poly.pdbx_strand_id
1 'polypeptide(L)'
;MDSSPAISRRQRLEQPNPTVSSIDALPKSPLLQGRPSLSSSSSYSNRSSHNIIINNNNNNNNNNPPRSIILSVVTEITSRFPLLKKVKEQMLRIPPRVRWIFVFFWFAWKVVLLSTILVLFLTRQRQQVEQPTSSSNLSQALNYTTINNNNINDNNNKVNATKVLYIVTSLSEINDGRRMTIESQDRFLYGLLPVMINSVESMVENLSLNLDVDVFLVCGYPLKLEREEMIRDRLPYGVGFQFWDDAIPLAYIGSNTTGSLIDYKRALARQHRFVIRDKFDFYDMFVAFEDDMLVHGHAVHHYRQLSVEIERLRIHAPEILPKKLSDKNKNFFVPMTKRQLERVVPGFMRVEVIVNETDRPAQKDVDPIPIDHEFSHSMGGHRDVDPSICCHIHMEPNEGTVNIPETPPANDLVIWETSIKAFSLRQVAPKSDILDWIVLMLGPGKLIDKDQTVGGFWSGHNGAFKKEKKPSGGDPRLFAQQGGWIATKEQLIRMNNKLCRRSVLPPFTNMGNYKMGTPDPHDDFGPHNVEFWVGRVRMVRANNLFGQLNHVRKTAEHEKASMQSMEASM
;
A
#
# COMPACT_ATOMS: atom_id res chain seq x y z
N MET A 1 -28.13 47.66 42.70
CA MET A 1 -28.49 48.66 41.67
C MET A 1 -28.28 47.97 40.33
N ASP A 2 -29.14 47.00 40.00
CA ASP A 2 -30.41 47.20 39.27
C ASP A 2 -30.18 47.82 37.89
N SER A 3 -30.22 47.00 36.85
CA SER A 3 -31.33 46.99 35.87
C SER A 3 -30.93 46.26 34.57
N SER A 4 -31.44 45.03 34.41
CA SER A 4 -32.01 44.58 33.13
C SER A 4 -33.23 45.45 32.78
N PRO A 5 -33.80 45.50 31.55
CA PRO A 5 -33.85 44.41 30.54
C PRO A 5 -33.85 44.86 29.06
N ALA A 6 -33.88 43.91 28.11
CA ALA A 6 -34.89 43.88 27.03
C ALA A 6 -34.69 42.67 26.09
N ILE A 7 -35.76 41.88 25.99
CA ILE A 7 -36.01 40.79 25.06
C ILE A 7 -36.54 41.40 23.75
N SER A 8 -36.01 40.98 22.60
CA SER A 8 -36.64 41.26 21.30
C SER A 8 -36.84 39.98 20.49
N ARG A 9 -38.12 39.58 20.39
CA ARG A 9 -38.66 38.67 19.37
C ARG A 9 -38.22 39.10 17.97
N ARG A 10 -37.79 38.16 17.13
CA ARG A 10 -37.79 38.35 15.67
C ARG A 10 -38.57 37.25 14.98
N GLN A 11 -39.36 37.71 14.02
CA GLN A 11 -40.44 37.04 13.32
C GLN A 11 -39.93 35.98 12.35
N ARG A 12 -40.68 34.89 12.29
CA ARG A 12 -40.60 33.82 11.30
C ARG A 12 -41.15 34.38 9.98
N LEU A 13 -40.29 34.50 8.97
CA LEU A 13 -40.69 34.80 7.58
C LEU A 13 -40.91 33.47 6.86
N GLU A 14 -42.15 33.24 6.47
CA GLU A 14 -42.56 32.24 5.50
C GLU A 14 -42.13 32.70 4.10
N GLN A 15 -41.54 31.80 3.31
CA GLN A 15 -41.40 31.96 1.87
C GLN A 15 -41.83 30.68 1.14
N PRO A 16 -42.31 30.81 -0.11
CA PRO A 16 -43.28 29.89 -0.69
C PRO A 16 -42.64 28.76 -1.51
N ASN A 17 -43.37 27.64 -1.56
CA ASN A 17 -43.16 26.52 -2.49
C ASN A 17 -43.13 26.97 -3.96
N PRO A 18 -42.19 26.48 -4.77
CA PRO A 18 -42.41 26.35 -6.20
C PRO A 18 -42.93 24.94 -6.54
N THR A 19 -44.15 24.91 -7.05
CA THR A 19 -44.72 23.83 -7.84
C THR A 19 -43.93 23.72 -9.15
N VAL A 20 -43.34 22.56 -9.43
CA VAL A 20 -42.84 22.25 -10.78
C VAL A 20 -43.48 20.96 -11.28
N SER A 21 -43.98 21.10 -12.48
CA SER A 21 -44.81 20.22 -13.29
C SER A 21 -44.08 18.97 -13.79
N SER A 22 -44.88 17.92 -13.89
CA SER A 22 -44.69 16.66 -14.60
C SER A 22 -44.08 16.81 -15.99
N ILE A 23 -43.03 16.03 -16.28
CA ILE A 23 -42.63 15.64 -17.64
C ILE A 23 -42.52 14.12 -17.71
N ASP A 24 -43.05 13.62 -18.81
CA ASP A 24 -43.34 12.22 -19.12
C ASP A 24 -42.12 11.29 -19.25
N ALA A 25 -42.45 10.03 -19.01
CA ALA A 25 -41.63 8.83 -19.00
C ALA A 25 -41.08 8.41 -20.39
N LEU A 26 -39.98 7.65 -20.37
CA LEU A 26 -39.66 6.44 -21.18
C LEU A 26 -38.17 6.04 -21.01
N PRO A 27 -37.75 4.78 -21.29
CA PRO A 27 -38.28 3.49 -20.87
C PRO A 27 -37.30 2.71 -19.97
N LYS A 28 -37.87 1.85 -19.12
CA LYS A 28 -37.17 0.87 -18.27
C LYS A 28 -36.51 -0.24 -19.11
N SER A 29 -35.36 -0.72 -18.64
CA SER A 29 -34.72 -1.97 -19.04
C SER A 29 -34.07 -2.65 -17.83
N PRO A 30 -33.88 -3.99 -17.84
CA PRO A 30 -34.59 -4.83 -16.88
C PRO A 30 -33.72 -5.53 -15.82
N LEU A 31 -34.39 -5.87 -14.72
CA LEU A 31 -34.29 -7.11 -13.93
C LEU A 31 -32.90 -7.54 -13.41
N LEU A 32 -32.65 -7.21 -12.13
CA LEU A 32 -31.99 -8.12 -11.20
C LEU A 32 -32.93 -8.36 -10.00
N GLN A 33 -33.63 -9.49 -10.03
CA GLN A 33 -34.21 -10.15 -8.86
C GLN A 33 -33.03 -10.47 -7.90
N GLY A 34 -33.04 -10.24 -6.60
CA GLY A 34 -34.11 -10.37 -5.61
C GLY A 34 -33.51 -11.22 -4.48
N ARG A 35 -33.31 -10.63 -3.29
CA ARG A 35 -33.07 -11.39 -2.05
C ARG A 35 -33.85 -10.78 -0.90
N PRO A 36 -34.42 -11.62 -0.02
CA PRO A 36 -35.41 -11.18 0.95
C PRO A 36 -34.77 -10.52 2.17
N SER A 37 -35.38 -9.41 2.59
CA SER A 37 -35.16 -8.75 3.87
C SER A 37 -35.59 -9.67 5.02
N LEU A 38 -34.63 -10.07 5.86
CA LEU A 38 -34.90 -10.67 7.16
C LEU A 38 -34.82 -9.56 8.22
N SER A 39 -36.00 -9.12 8.66
CA SER A 39 -36.18 -8.35 9.88
C SER A 39 -35.94 -9.26 11.09
N SER A 40 -35.00 -8.92 11.95
CA SER A 40 -35.06 -9.35 13.34
C SER A 40 -34.47 -8.31 14.28
N SER A 41 -35.38 -7.66 14.99
CA SER A 41 -35.21 -7.07 16.31
C SER A 41 -34.56 -8.04 17.30
N SER A 42 -33.54 -7.60 18.03
CA SER A 42 -33.32 -8.08 19.41
C SER A 42 -32.41 -7.15 20.20
N SER A 43 -33.04 -6.55 21.20
CA SER A 43 -32.54 -6.05 22.49
C SER A 43 -31.16 -6.51 22.95
N TYR A 44 -30.32 -5.52 23.28
CA TYR A 44 -29.10 -5.66 24.08
C TYR A 44 -29.42 -6.06 25.52
N SER A 45 -28.78 -7.13 26.03
CA SER A 45 -28.67 -7.39 27.46
C SER A 45 -27.22 -7.64 27.84
N ASN A 46 -26.72 -6.81 28.76
CA ASN A 46 -25.42 -6.89 29.43
C ASN A 46 -25.13 -8.29 29.98
N ARG A 47 -23.90 -8.79 29.80
CA ARG A 47 -23.35 -9.78 30.72
C ARG A 47 -21.84 -9.64 30.91
N SER A 48 -21.50 -9.85 32.18
CA SER A 48 -20.26 -9.51 32.86
C SER A 48 -19.11 -10.47 32.59
N SER A 49 -17.92 -9.92 32.79
CA SER A 49 -16.61 -10.54 32.78
C SER A 49 -16.50 -11.68 33.80
N HIS A 50 -15.98 -12.83 33.37
CA HIS A 50 -15.45 -13.87 34.25
C HIS A 50 -13.95 -14.05 33.98
N ASN A 51 -13.17 -13.85 35.04
CA ASN A 51 -11.74 -14.10 35.10
C ASN A 51 -11.49 -15.63 35.10
N ILE A 52 -10.67 -16.11 34.17
CA ILE A 52 -10.14 -17.48 34.19
C ILE A 52 -8.66 -17.41 34.59
N ILE A 53 -8.35 -17.98 35.75
CA ILE A 53 -7.01 -18.26 36.26
C ILE A 53 -6.51 -19.52 35.57
N ILE A 54 -5.37 -19.44 34.88
CA ILE A 54 -4.69 -20.59 34.28
C ILE A 54 -3.51 -20.98 35.17
N ASN A 55 -3.57 -22.19 35.73
CA ASN A 55 -2.47 -22.84 36.43
C ASN A 55 -1.52 -23.51 35.43
N ASN A 56 -0.23 -23.17 35.51
CA ASN A 56 0.87 -23.82 34.80
C ASN A 56 1.31 -25.09 35.55
N ASN A 57 1.38 -26.22 34.87
CA ASN A 57 2.13 -27.39 35.33
C ASN A 57 3.22 -27.76 34.32
N ASN A 58 4.45 -27.81 34.83
CA ASN A 58 5.68 -28.22 34.16
C ASN A 58 5.67 -29.73 33.87
N ASN A 59 6.17 -30.12 32.68
CA ASN A 59 6.61 -31.49 32.42
C ASN A 59 7.96 -31.50 31.70
N ASN A 60 8.90 -32.23 32.29
CA ASN A 60 10.26 -32.49 31.81
C ASN A 60 10.24 -33.51 30.67
N ASN A 61 10.96 -33.22 29.58
CA ASN A 61 11.19 -34.15 28.46
C ASN A 61 12.64 -34.67 28.48
N ASN A 62 12.77 -36.00 28.57
CA ASN A 62 14.00 -36.75 28.30
C ASN A 62 14.02 -37.20 26.83
N ASN A 63 15.14 -36.94 26.15
CA ASN A 63 15.39 -37.29 24.76
C ASN A 63 15.96 -38.71 24.63
N ASN A 64 15.26 -39.60 23.92
CA ASN A 64 15.84 -40.69 23.15
C ASN A 64 14.89 -41.06 21.98
N PRO A 65 15.37 -41.18 20.73
CA PRO A 65 14.52 -41.49 19.59
C PRO A 65 14.19 -42.99 19.53
N PRO A 66 12.92 -43.40 19.34
CA PRO A 66 12.56 -44.81 19.34
C PRO A 66 12.68 -45.41 17.93
N ARG A 67 13.37 -46.55 17.82
CA ARG A 67 13.42 -47.44 16.64
C ARG A 67 12.03 -47.93 16.18
N SER A 68 10.95 -47.64 16.90
CA SER A 68 9.58 -48.10 16.62
C SER A 68 8.91 -47.38 15.44
N ILE A 69 9.31 -46.13 15.12
CA ILE A 69 8.64 -45.32 14.09
C ILE A 69 8.89 -45.87 12.67
N ILE A 70 10.09 -46.39 12.40
CA ILE A 70 10.41 -46.92 11.07
C ILE A 70 9.63 -48.22 10.81
N LEU A 71 9.50 -49.08 11.82
CA LEU A 71 8.69 -50.30 11.68
C LEU A 71 7.19 -49.97 11.56
N SER A 72 6.66 -48.99 12.30
CA SER A 72 5.24 -48.62 12.20
C SER A 72 4.89 -48.04 10.82
N VAL A 73 5.74 -47.15 10.28
CA VAL A 73 5.54 -46.56 8.95
C VAL A 73 5.65 -47.61 7.83
N VAL A 74 6.62 -48.54 7.91
CA VAL A 74 6.75 -49.62 6.93
C VAL A 74 5.55 -50.56 6.98
N THR A 75 5.02 -50.84 8.17
CA THR A 75 3.84 -51.71 8.36
C THR A 75 2.56 -51.04 7.84
N GLU A 76 2.41 -49.73 8.05
CA GLU A 76 1.27 -48.95 7.54
C GLU A 76 1.32 -48.77 6.01
N ILE A 77 2.50 -48.55 5.43
CA ILE A 77 2.63 -48.48 3.96
C ILE A 77 2.34 -49.84 3.34
N THR A 78 2.82 -50.94 3.92
CA THR A 78 2.57 -52.28 3.36
C THR A 78 1.12 -52.75 3.51
N SER A 79 0.35 -52.24 4.47
CA SER A 79 -1.08 -52.55 4.59
C SER A 79 -1.94 -51.82 3.55
N ARG A 80 -1.54 -50.61 3.14
CA ARG A 80 -2.29 -49.80 2.16
C ARG A 80 -2.12 -50.25 0.71
N PHE A 81 -1.12 -51.08 0.40
CA PHE A 81 -0.85 -51.55 -0.97
C PHE A 81 -0.78 -53.09 -1.02
N PRO A 82 -1.92 -53.79 -1.20
CA PRO A 82 -1.98 -55.26 -1.21
C PRO A 82 -1.08 -55.90 -2.28
N LEU A 83 -0.73 -55.15 -3.33
CA LEU A 83 0.22 -55.56 -4.36
C LEU A 83 1.66 -55.68 -3.82
N LEU A 84 2.08 -54.79 -2.90
CA LEU A 84 3.39 -54.86 -2.25
C LEU A 84 3.51 -56.08 -1.33
N LYS A 85 2.41 -56.54 -0.73
CA LYS A 85 2.39 -57.76 0.09
C LYS A 85 2.68 -59.01 -0.76
N LYS A 86 2.02 -59.14 -1.92
CA LYS A 86 2.29 -60.23 -2.88
C LYS A 86 3.72 -60.20 -3.41
N VAL A 87 4.24 -59.01 -3.75
CA VAL A 87 5.64 -58.84 -4.19
C VAL A 87 6.63 -59.19 -3.10
N LYS A 88 6.38 -58.79 -1.84
CA LYS A 88 7.21 -59.15 -0.68
C LYS A 88 7.24 -60.66 -0.45
N GLU A 89 6.09 -61.32 -0.48
CA GLU A 89 6.00 -62.78 -0.33
C GLU A 89 6.71 -63.53 -1.47
N GLN A 90 6.62 -63.04 -2.71
CA GLN A 90 7.38 -63.61 -3.83
C GLN A 90 8.89 -63.35 -3.71
N MET A 91 9.30 -62.15 -3.30
CA MET A 91 10.73 -61.86 -3.04
C MET A 91 11.28 -62.74 -1.91
N LEU A 92 10.48 -63.06 -0.89
CA LEU A 92 10.88 -63.95 0.21
C LEU A 92 11.07 -65.42 -0.22
N ARG A 93 10.64 -65.82 -1.43
CA ARG A 93 10.92 -67.16 -1.99
C ARG A 93 12.22 -67.22 -2.79
N ILE A 94 12.79 -66.08 -3.18
CA ILE A 94 14.03 -65.99 -3.94
C ILE A 94 15.23 -66.19 -2.98
N PRO A 95 16.30 -66.90 -3.36
CA PRO A 95 17.51 -67.03 -2.52
C PRO A 95 18.11 -65.65 -2.16
N PRO A 96 18.66 -65.46 -0.94
CA PRO A 96 19.16 -64.16 -0.48
C PRO A 96 20.16 -63.50 -1.44
N ARG A 97 21.04 -64.29 -2.06
CA ARG A 97 22.03 -63.78 -3.04
C ARG A 97 21.37 -63.15 -4.27
N VAL A 98 20.28 -63.73 -4.77
CA VAL A 98 19.56 -63.22 -5.94
C VAL A 98 18.72 -61.98 -5.59
N ARG A 99 18.22 -61.87 -4.35
CA ARG A 99 17.55 -60.65 -3.87
C ARG A 99 18.47 -59.44 -3.89
N TRP A 100 19.71 -59.62 -3.42
CA TRP A 100 20.70 -58.53 -3.42
C TRP A 100 21.05 -58.08 -4.85
N ILE A 101 21.15 -59.01 -5.79
CA ILE A 101 21.32 -58.69 -7.22
C ILE A 101 20.14 -57.86 -7.73
N PHE A 102 18.90 -58.25 -7.42
CA PHE A 102 17.71 -57.51 -7.85
C PHE A 102 17.64 -56.11 -7.23
N VAL A 103 17.94 -55.98 -5.93
CA VAL A 103 17.99 -54.67 -5.25
C VAL A 103 19.07 -53.79 -5.86
N PHE A 104 20.24 -54.34 -6.18
CA PHE A 104 21.32 -53.61 -6.84
C PHE A 104 20.89 -53.11 -8.23
N PHE A 105 20.30 -53.96 -9.07
CA PHE A 105 19.78 -53.55 -10.37
C PHE A 105 18.65 -52.52 -10.27
N TRP A 106 17.74 -52.68 -9.30
CA TRP A 106 16.68 -51.69 -9.05
C TRP A 106 17.25 -50.33 -8.63
N PHE A 107 18.26 -50.32 -7.75
CA PHE A 107 18.92 -49.08 -7.33
C PHE A 107 19.70 -48.44 -8.48
N ALA A 108 20.47 -49.23 -9.24
CA ALA A 108 21.17 -48.76 -10.43
C ALA A 108 20.21 -48.16 -11.46
N TRP A 109 19.06 -48.81 -11.71
CA TRP A 109 18.01 -48.28 -12.57
C TRP A 109 17.46 -46.94 -12.08
N LYS A 110 17.24 -46.78 -10.77
CA LYS A 110 16.78 -45.50 -10.19
C LYS A 110 17.82 -44.39 -10.35
N VAL A 111 19.11 -44.70 -10.19
CA VAL A 111 20.20 -43.73 -10.41
C VAL A 111 20.26 -43.30 -11.87
N VAL A 112 20.13 -44.24 -12.82
CA VAL A 112 20.07 -43.93 -14.26
C VAL A 112 18.86 -43.06 -14.57
N LEU A 113 17.67 -43.42 -14.09
CA LEU A 113 16.43 -42.65 -14.32
C LEU A 113 16.54 -41.21 -13.77
N LEU A 114 17.04 -41.05 -12.54
CA LEU A 114 17.25 -39.73 -11.93
C LEU A 114 18.27 -38.89 -12.71
N SER A 115 19.37 -39.51 -13.14
CA SER A 115 20.39 -38.83 -13.95
C SER A 115 19.83 -38.38 -15.30
N THR A 116 19.03 -39.21 -15.96
CA THR A 116 18.35 -38.85 -17.22
C THR A 116 17.35 -37.71 -17.02
N ILE A 117 16.55 -37.74 -15.94
CA ILE A 117 15.61 -36.64 -15.60
C ILE A 117 16.37 -35.33 -15.36
N LEU A 118 17.51 -35.39 -14.64
CA LEU A 118 18.34 -34.23 -14.37
C LEU A 118 18.93 -33.66 -15.68
N VAL A 119 19.44 -34.51 -16.57
CA VAL A 119 19.96 -34.08 -17.88
C VAL A 119 18.86 -33.45 -18.74
N LEU A 120 17.65 -34.02 -18.77
CA LEU A 120 16.49 -33.44 -19.47
C LEU A 120 16.06 -32.10 -18.88
N PHE A 121 16.10 -31.97 -17.55
CA PHE A 121 15.80 -30.71 -16.87
C PHE A 121 16.83 -29.62 -17.20
N LEU A 122 18.11 -29.96 -17.17
CA LEU A 122 19.21 -29.02 -17.48
C LEU A 122 19.21 -28.61 -18.97
N THR A 123 18.90 -29.53 -19.88
CA THR A 123 18.78 -29.21 -21.32
C THR A 123 17.58 -28.32 -21.61
N ARG A 124 16.43 -28.54 -20.94
CA ARG A 124 15.25 -27.67 -21.05
C ARG A 124 15.49 -26.27 -20.49
N GLN A 125 16.19 -26.16 -19.36
CA GLN A 125 16.62 -24.88 -18.79
C GLN A 125 17.52 -24.11 -19.76
N ARG A 126 18.46 -24.79 -20.42
CA ARG A 126 19.33 -24.16 -21.41
C ARG A 126 18.57 -23.61 -22.62
N GLN A 127 17.58 -24.36 -23.13
CA GLN A 127 16.75 -23.89 -24.25
C GLN A 127 15.86 -22.68 -23.89
N GLN A 128 15.44 -22.53 -22.62
CA GLN A 128 14.66 -21.37 -22.18
C GLN A 128 15.50 -20.09 -22.04
N VAL A 129 16.81 -20.21 -21.86
CA VAL A 129 17.73 -19.06 -21.75
C VAL A 129 18.11 -18.50 -23.13
N GLU A 130 18.03 -19.30 -24.19
CA GLU A 130 18.43 -18.91 -25.55
C GLU A 130 17.30 -18.37 -26.44
N GLN A 131 16.07 -18.22 -25.93
CA GLN A 131 15.04 -17.47 -26.68
C GLN A 131 15.29 -15.96 -26.55
N PRO A 132 15.58 -15.24 -27.66
CA PRO A 132 15.64 -13.79 -27.64
C PRO A 132 14.26 -13.27 -27.28
N THR A 133 14.14 -12.71 -26.08
CA THR A 133 12.94 -11.97 -25.68
C THR A 133 12.76 -10.84 -26.69
N SER A 134 11.63 -10.87 -27.39
CA SER A 134 11.23 -9.87 -28.36
C SER A 134 11.28 -8.47 -27.73
N SER A 135 12.12 -7.62 -28.31
CA SER A 135 12.38 -6.22 -27.95
C SER A 135 11.18 -5.27 -28.21
N SER A 136 9.99 -5.80 -28.52
CA SER A 136 8.82 -5.00 -28.91
C SER A 136 8.24 -4.18 -27.74
N ASN A 137 8.29 -4.69 -26.51
CA ASN A 137 7.71 -3.97 -25.35
C ASN A 137 8.67 -2.92 -24.77
N LEU A 138 9.99 -3.07 -24.98
CA LEU A 138 10.98 -2.07 -24.56
C LEU A 138 10.95 -0.84 -25.48
N SER A 139 10.62 -1.04 -26.75
CA SER A 139 10.51 0.02 -27.76
C SER A 139 9.32 0.96 -27.49
N GLN A 140 8.20 0.44 -26.95
CA GLN A 140 7.07 1.29 -26.54
C GLN A 140 7.41 2.14 -25.31
N ALA A 141 8.04 1.58 -24.28
CA ALA A 141 8.44 2.33 -23.08
C ALA A 141 9.52 3.41 -23.36
N LEU A 142 10.47 3.10 -24.27
CA LEU A 142 11.48 4.07 -24.72
C LEU A 142 10.91 5.16 -25.63
N ASN A 143 9.87 4.86 -26.42
CA ASN A 143 9.16 5.88 -27.18
C ASN A 143 8.40 6.84 -26.26
N TYR A 144 7.78 6.39 -25.17
CA TYR A 144 7.11 7.29 -24.22
C TYR A 144 8.07 8.30 -23.56
N THR A 145 9.32 7.93 -23.32
CA THR A 145 10.33 8.84 -22.73
C THR A 145 10.98 9.74 -23.76
N THR A 146 11.15 9.29 -25.01
CA THR A 146 11.77 10.07 -26.09
C THR A 146 10.78 11.03 -26.75
N ILE A 147 9.50 10.67 -26.84
CA ILE A 147 8.45 11.51 -27.44
C ILE A 147 8.20 12.79 -26.61
N ASN A 148 8.36 12.76 -25.29
CA ASN A 148 8.12 13.95 -24.47
C ASN A 148 9.19 15.04 -24.58
N ASN A 149 10.42 14.73 -25.00
CA ASN A 149 11.49 15.74 -25.08
C ASN A 149 11.81 16.20 -26.50
N ASN A 150 11.51 15.41 -27.55
CA ASN A 150 11.91 15.74 -28.93
C ASN A 150 10.75 16.05 -29.90
N ASN A 151 9.48 15.80 -29.54
CA ASN A 151 8.33 16.00 -30.44
C ASN A 151 7.57 17.33 -30.24
N ILE A 152 8.16 18.34 -29.59
CA ILE A 152 7.55 19.68 -29.52
C ILE A 152 7.45 20.34 -30.92
N ASN A 153 8.15 19.82 -31.93
CA ASN A 153 8.15 20.39 -33.29
C ASN A 153 7.27 19.65 -34.33
N ASP A 154 6.61 18.53 -34.00
CA ASP A 154 5.67 17.86 -34.92
C ASP A 154 4.21 18.23 -34.60
N ASN A 155 3.75 19.30 -35.26
CA ASN A 155 2.52 20.06 -35.03
C ASN A 155 1.16 19.34 -35.11
N ASN A 156 1.08 18.00 -35.10
CA ASN A 156 -0.22 17.29 -35.27
C ASN A 156 -0.48 16.09 -34.34
N ASN A 157 0.46 15.68 -33.47
CA ASN A 157 0.18 14.60 -32.53
C ASN A 157 -0.45 15.16 -31.25
N LYS A 158 -1.79 15.21 -31.22
CA LYS A 158 -2.57 15.50 -30.00
C LYS A 158 -2.15 14.50 -28.93
N VAL A 159 -1.39 14.96 -27.93
CA VAL A 159 -0.97 14.13 -26.80
C VAL A 159 -2.23 13.70 -26.06
N ASN A 160 -2.54 12.40 -26.06
CA ASN A 160 -3.69 11.88 -25.35
C ASN A 160 -3.57 12.21 -23.85
N ALA A 161 -4.66 12.70 -23.27
CA ALA A 161 -4.75 12.93 -21.83
C ALA A 161 -4.51 11.63 -21.05
N THR A 162 -3.84 11.73 -19.90
CA THR A 162 -3.65 10.58 -19.01
C THR A 162 -4.99 10.24 -18.36
N LYS A 163 -5.49 9.03 -18.58
CA LYS A 163 -6.75 8.58 -17.99
C LYS A 163 -6.54 8.17 -16.53
N VAL A 164 -7.19 8.87 -15.63
CA VAL A 164 -7.09 8.69 -14.18
C VAL A 164 -8.42 8.18 -13.63
N LEU A 165 -8.38 7.07 -12.91
CA LEU A 165 -9.49 6.65 -12.07
C LEU A 165 -9.22 7.08 -10.62
N TYR A 166 -10.00 8.07 -10.16
CA TYR A 166 -9.98 8.52 -8.77
C TYR A 166 -10.99 7.74 -7.94
N ILE A 167 -10.48 6.90 -7.04
CA ILE A 167 -11.26 6.00 -6.20
C ILE A 167 -11.29 6.55 -4.77
N VAL A 168 -12.47 6.87 -4.27
CA VAL A 168 -12.66 7.35 -2.89
C VAL A 168 -13.37 6.28 -2.08
N THR A 169 -12.87 5.99 -0.87
CA THR A 169 -13.50 5.04 0.04
C THR A 169 -14.08 5.75 1.25
N SER A 170 -15.38 5.55 1.52
CA SER A 170 -16.07 6.14 2.67
C SER A 170 -16.71 5.07 3.54
N LEU A 171 -16.30 4.98 4.82
CA LEU A 171 -16.77 3.92 5.72
C LEU A 171 -18.17 4.18 6.30
N SER A 172 -18.56 5.44 6.47
CA SER A 172 -19.79 5.80 7.17
C SER A 172 -20.37 7.08 6.60
N GLU A 173 -21.68 7.12 6.36
CA GLU A 173 -22.38 8.35 5.93
C GLU A 173 -22.41 9.38 7.06
N ILE A 174 -22.55 8.90 8.30
CA ILE A 174 -22.73 9.69 9.51
C ILE A 174 -21.62 9.35 10.51
N ASN A 175 -21.06 10.38 11.15
CA ASN A 175 -20.03 10.22 12.18
C ASN A 175 -20.61 9.57 13.45
N ASP A 176 -19.86 8.61 14.02
CA ASP A 176 -20.24 7.86 15.23
C ASP A 176 -19.68 8.46 16.54
N GLY A 177 -19.12 9.67 16.47
CA GLY A 177 -18.49 10.34 17.61
C GLY A 177 -17.09 9.82 17.95
N ARG A 178 -16.60 8.77 17.29
CA ARG A 178 -15.23 8.27 17.52
C ARG A 178 -14.21 9.20 16.88
N ARG A 179 -12.96 9.09 17.36
CA ARG A 179 -11.83 9.92 16.90
C ARG A 179 -12.12 11.43 17.00
N MET A 180 -12.90 11.83 18.01
CA MET A 180 -13.30 13.22 18.26
C MET A 180 -14.12 13.85 17.12
N THR A 181 -14.81 13.03 16.31
CA THR A 181 -15.81 13.53 15.38
C THR A 181 -17.08 13.94 16.12
N ILE A 182 -17.90 14.80 15.53
CA ILE A 182 -19.20 15.17 16.09
C ILE A 182 -20.17 14.02 15.80
N GLU A 183 -20.70 13.38 16.85
CA GLU A 183 -21.69 12.31 16.71
C GLU A 183 -22.91 12.81 15.93
N SER A 184 -23.42 11.99 15.02
CA SER A 184 -24.55 12.33 14.13
C SER A 184 -24.29 13.42 13.09
N GLN A 185 -23.05 13.92 12.96
CA GLN A 185 -22.69 14.82 11.87
C GLN A 185 -22.70 14.09 10.53
N ASP A 186 -23.22 14.77 9.51
CA ASP A 186 -23.24 14.31 8.12
C ASP A 186 -21.81 14.28 7.54
N ARG A 187 -21.11 13.14 7.68
CA ARG A 187 -19.75 12.95 7.15
C ARG A 187 -19.73 13.03 5.64
N PHE A 188 -20.81 12.62 4.97
CA PHE A 188 -20.94 12.73 3.53
C PHE A 188 -20.84 14.19 3.08
N LEU A 189 -21.64 15.08 3.66
CA LEU A 189 -21.66 16.50 3.26
C LEU A 189 -20.45 17.29 3.73
N TYR A 190 -19.97 17.03 4.95
CA TYR A 190 -18.93 17.86 5.57
C TYR A 190 -17.51 17.29 5.43
N GLY A 191 -17.38 16.01 5.07
CA GLY A 191 -16.10 15.33 4.86
C GLY A 191 -15.91 14.89 3.41
N LEU A 192 -16.64 13.85 3.00
CA LEU A 192 -16.44 13.18 1.72
C LEU A 192 -16.61 14.13 0.52
N LEU A 193 -17.75 14.84 0.45
CA LEU A 193 -18.11 15.60 -0.75
C LEU A 193 -17.15 16.76 -1.02
N PRO A 194 -16.79 17.64 -0.06
CA PRO A 194 -15.82 18.70 -0.29
C PRO A 194 -14.44 18.16 -0.68
N VAL A 195 -13.96 17.10 -0.01
CA VAL A 195 -12.65 16.51 -0.30
C VAL A 195 -12.61 15.93 -1.72
N MET A 196 -13.66 15.21 -2.11
CA MET A 196 -13.75 14.59 -3.43
C MET A 196 -13.85 15.63 -4.54
N ILE A 197 -14.75 16.62 -4.41
CA ILE A 197 -14.96 17.65 -5.43
C ILE A 197 -13.69 18.50 -5.61
N ASN A 198 -13.10 19.01 -4.53
CA ASN A 198 -11.88 19.82 -4.60
C ASN A 198 -10.71 19.04 -5.22
N SER A 199 -10.62 17.73 -4.95
CA SER A 199 -9.60 16.87 -5.58
C SER A 199 -9.83 16.81 -7.10
N VAL A 200 -11.06 16.51 -7.54
CA VAL A 200 -11.41 16.37 -8.96
C VAL A 200 -11.24 17.69 -9.71
N GLU A 201 -11.80 18.79 -9.21
CA GLU A 201 -11.66 20.12 -9.80
C GLU A 201 -10.20 20.46 -10.05
N SER A 202 -9.34 20.29 -9.04
CA SER A 202 -7.91 20.57 -9.20
C SER A 202 -7.20 19.66 -10.20
N MET A 203 -7.73 18.47 -10.49
CA MET A 203 -7.19 17.57 -11.51
C MET A 203 -7.62 17.95 -12.94
N VAL A 204 -8.84 18.48 -13.11
CA VAL A 204 -9.45 18.74 -14.43
C VAL A 204 -9.36 20.19 -14.89
N GLU A 205 -9.39 21.16 -13.98
CA GLU A 205 -9.39 22.58 -14.32
C GLU A 205 -8.05 23.04 -14.89
N ASN A 206 -6.95 22.45 -14.41
CA ASN A 206 -5.63 22.79 -14.90
C ASN A 206 -5.28 21.98 -16.17
N LEU A 207 -5.63 22.56 -17.33
CA LEU A 207 -5.34 21.99 -18.65
C LEU A 207 -3.86 21.63 -18.87
N SER A 208 -2.92 22.28 -18.16
CA SER A 208 -1.49 21.95 -18.28
C SER A 208 -1.14 20.58 -17.70
N LEU A 209 -1.98 20.01 -16.85
CA LEU A 209 -1.76 18.68 -16.27
C LEU A 209 -2.10 17.55 -17.27
N ASN A 210 -3.00 17.84 -18.22
CA ASN A 210 -3.50 16.93 -19.26
C ASN A 210 -4.01 15.60 -18.67
N LEU A 211 -4.96 15.71 -17.73
CA LEU A 211 -5.60 14.59 -17.04
C LEU A 211 -7.06 14.45 -17.50
N ASP A 212 -7.49 13.22 -17.73
CA ASP A 212 -8.88 12.83 -18.02
C ASP A 212 -9.36 11.97 -16.85
N VAL A 213 -10.27 12.49 -16.02
CA VAL A 213 -10.54 11.96 -14.68
C VAL A 213 -11.97 11.43 -14.59
N ASP A 214 -12.09 10.19 -14.13
CA ASP A 214 -13.36 9.61 -13.69
C ASP A 214 -13.29 9.28 -12.19
N VAL A 215 -14.46 9.33 -11.53
CA VAL A 215 -14.61 9.07 -10.10
C VAL A 215 -15.31 7.74 -9.85
N PHE A 216 -14.77 6.96 -8.92
CA PHE A 216 -15.40 5.75 -8.40
C PHE A 216 -15.52 5.81 -6.87
N LEU A 217 -16.73 5.89 -6.34
CA LEU A 217 -16.99 5.94 -4.91
C LEU A 217 -17.27 4.54 -4.35
N VAL A 218 -16.54 4.12 -3.31
CA VAL A 218 -16.79 2.86 -2.59
C VAL A 218 -17.31 3.17 -1.19
N CYS A 219 -18.58 2.86 -0.92
CA CYS A 219 -19.25 3.16 0.34
C CYS A 219 -19.45 1.91 1.20
N GLY A 220 -19.19 2.04 2.50
CA GLY A 220 -19.57 1.04 3.50
C GLY A 220 -21.04 1.11 3.92
N TYR A 221 -21.85 1.90 3.22
CA TYR A 221 -23.26 2.16 3.49
C TYR A 221 -24.01 2.26 2.16
N PRO A 222 -25.33 2.00 2.13
CA PRO A 222 -26.15 2.24 0.95
C PRO A 222 -26.16 3.71 0.55
N LEU A 223 -25.86 4.03 -0.71
CA LEU A 223 -25.86 5.40 -1.20
C LEU A 223 -27.27 5.78 -1.67
N LYS A 224 -27.91 6.73 -0.97
CA LYS A 224 -29.25 7.20 -1.36
C LYS A 224 -29.21 7.95 -2.69
N LEU A 225 -30.29 7.87 -3.47
CA LEU A 225 -30.42 8.56 -4.76
C LEU A 225 -30.12 10.07 -4.66
N GLU A 226 -30.66 10.73 -3.63
CA GLU A 226 -30.42 12.17 -3.39
C GLU A 226 -28.92 12.48 -3.22
N ARG A 227 -28.15 11.58 -2.58
CA ARG A 227 -26.70 11.73 -2.39
C ARG A 227 -25.95 11.54 -3.69
N GLU A 228 -26.40 10.59 -4.51
CA GLU A 228 -25.86 10.36 -5.84
C GLU A 228 -26.06 11.60 -6.73
N GLU A 229 -27.26 12.16 -6.76
CA GLU A 229 -27.60 13.39 -7.48
C GLU A 229 -26.73 14.56 -7.01
N MET A 230 -26.59 14.75 -5.68
CA MET A 230 -25.70 15.77 -5.11
C MET A 230 -24.25 15.66 -5.59
N ILE A 231 -23.73 14.45 -5.81
CA ILE A 231 -22.37 14.26 -6.35
C ILE A 231 -22.35 14.64 -7.82
N ARG A 232 -23.28 14.11 -8.62
CA ARG A 232 -23.33 14.36 -10.06
C ARG A 232 -23.48 15.84 -10.38
N ASP A 233 -24.30 16.56 -9.62
CA ASP A 233 -24.55 17.98 -9.79
C ASP A 233 -23.33 18.85 -9.46
N ARG A 234 -22.39 18.35 -8.64
CA ARG A 234 -21.18 19.08 -8.23
C ARG A 234 -19.92 18.67 -8.97
N LEU A 235 -19.92 17.53 -9.64
CA LEU A 235 -18.75 17.11 -10.41
C LEU A 235 -18.59 17.99 -11.65
N PRO A 236 -17.35 18.36 -12.02
CA PRO A 236 -17.08 19.09 -13.26
C PRO A 236 -17.65 18.38 -14.49
N TYR A 237 -18.05 19.16 -15.49
CA TYR A 237 -18.59 18.62 -16.74
C TYR A 237 -17.60 17.66 -17.42
N GLY A 238 -18.09 16.49 -17.84
CA GLY A 238 -17.30 15.47 -18.52
C GLY A 238 -16.67 14.43 -17.59
N VAL A 239 -16.66 14.65 -16.27
CA VAL A 239 -16.20 13.66 -15.29
C VAL A 239 -17.24 12.56 -15.13
N GLY A 240 -16.87 11.31 -15.40
CA GLY A 240 -17.70 10.16 -15.15
C GLY A 240 -17.81 9.84 -13.65
N PHE A 241 -18.98 9.38 -13.22
CA PHE A 241 -19.22 8.98 -11.84
C PHE A 241 -19.91 7.61 -11.75
N GLN A 242 -19.26 6.71 -11.02
CA GLN A 242 -19.74 5.38 -10.66
C GLN A 242 -19.54 5.15 -9.15
N PHE A 243 -20.31 4.22 -8.58
CA PHE A 243 -20.17 3.86 -7.18
C PHE A 243 -20.42 2.37 -6.93
N TRP A 244 -19.92 1.90 -5.80
CA TRP A 244 -20.24 0.62 -5.18
C TRP A 244 -20.58 0.87 -3.72
N ASP A 245 -21.85 0.73 -3.38
CA ASP A 245 -22.36 0.89 -2.03
C ASP A 245 -22.55 -0.45 -1.31
N ASP A 246 -22.80 -0.39 0.01
CA ASP A 246 -22.85 -1.57 0.88
C ASP A 246 -21.64 -2.53 0.70
N ALA A 247 -20.46 -1.94 0.47
CA ALA A 247 -19.27 -2.67 0.04
C ALA A 247 -18.47 -3.30 1.20
N ILE A 248 -19.00 -3.32 2.43
CA ILE A 248 -18.29 -3.88 3.57
C ILE A 248 -18.17 -5.41 3.38
N PRO A 249 -16.94 -5.95 3.30
CA PRO A 249 -16.78 -7.39 3.17
C PRO A 249 -17.17 -8.11 4.47
N LEU A 250 -17.71 -9.31 4.34
CA LEU A 250 -17.97 -10.20 5.46
C LEU A 250 -16.72 -11.02 5.81
N ALA A 251 -16.48 -11.25 7.09
CA ALA A 251 -15.43 -12.15 7.59
C ALA A 251 -15.95 -13.04 8.73
N TYR A 252 -15.34 -14.21 8.91
CA TYR A 252 -15.62 -15.07 10.05
C TYR A 252 -15.01 -14.52 11.33
N ILE A 253 -15.75 -14.56 12.43
CA ILE A 253 -15.21 -14.26 13.77
C ILE A 253 -14.30 -15.42 14.18
N GLY A 254 -12.98 -15.20 14.22
CA GLY A 254 -11.99 -16.13 14.80
C GLY A 254 -11.90 -17.52 14.16
N SER A 255 -10.83 -18.26 14.43
CA SER A 255 -10.71 -19.66 13.97
C SER A 255 -11.55 -20.65 14.77
N ASN A 256 -12.07 -20.24 15.94
CA ASN A 256 -12.60 -21.14 16.96
C ASN A 256 -14.08 -20.89 17.34
N THR A 257 -14.76 -19.94 16.70
CA THR A 257 -16.14 -19.55 17.05
C THR A 257 -17.08 -19.85 15.90
N THR A 258 -18.04 -20.77 16.14
CA THR A 258 -19.38 -21.00 15.55
C THR A 258 -19.74 -20.60 14.09
N GLY A 259 -18.81 -20.18 13.25
CA GLY A 259 -19.05 -19.85 11.83
C GLY A 259 -19.87 -18.59 11.56
N SER A 260 -20.00 -17.66 12.52
CA SER A 260 -20.74 -16.41 12.27
C SER A 260 -19.94 -15.44 11.38
N LEU A 261 -20.61 -14.91 10.36
CA LEU A 261 -20.11 -13.83 9.51
C LEU A 261 -20.39 -12.47 10.16
N ILE A 262 -19.41 -11.57 10.11
CA ILE A 262 -19.55 -10.18 10.54
C ILE A 262 -19.00 -9.24 9.48
N ASP A 263 -19.50 -8.01 9.53
CA ASP A 263 -18.95 -6.88 8.78
C ASP A 263 -17.50 -6.61 9.18
N TYR A 264 -16.59 -6.78 8.22
CA TYR A 264 -15.18 -6.52 8.41
C TYR A 264 -14.80 -5.14 7.86
N LYS A 265 -15.26 -4.10 8.58
CA LYS A 265 -15.08 -2.68 8.25
C LYS A 265 -13.65 -2.29 7.85
N ARG A 266 -12.63 -2.91 8.46
CA ARG A 266 -11.21 -2.64 8.17
C ARG A 266 -10.81 -2.99 6.74
N ALA A 267 -11.45 -3.98 6.14
CA ALA A 267 -11.15 -4.40 4.78
C ALA A 267 -11.93 -3.60 3.71
N LEU A 268 -12.82 -2.67 4.08
CA LEU A 268 -13.48 -1.79 3.10
C LEU A 268 -12.45 -1.04 2.26
N ALA A 269 -11.40 -0.51 2.90
CA ALA A 269 -10.30 0.18 2.23
C ALA A 269 -9.51 -0.71 1.25
N ARG A 270 -9.85 -1.99 1.05
CA ARG A 270 -9.24 -2.87 0.05
C ARG A 270 -10.14 -3.08 -1.16
N GLN A 271 -11.40 -2.67 -1.09
CA GLN A 271 -12.37 -2.89 -2.15
C GLN A 271 -12.03 -2.14 -3.43
N HIS A 272 -11.28 -1.03 -3.34
CA HIS A 272 -10.71 -0.35 -4.50
C HIS A 272 -9.93 -1.30 -5.42
N ARG A 273 -9.35 -2.40 -4.91
CA ARG A 273 -8.61 -3.38 -5.73
C ARG A 273 -9.51 -4.15 -6.69
N PHE A 274 -10.75 -4.44 -6.29
CA PHE A 274 -11.73 -5.08 -7.17
C PHE A 274 -12.19 -4.10 -8.25
N VAL A 275 -12.39 -2.83 -7.87
CA VAL A 275 -12.65 -1.74 -8.83
C VAL A 275 -11.51 -1.65 -9.84
N ILE A 276 -10.26 -1.56 -9.38
CA ILE A 276 -9.09 -1.49 -10.27
C ILE A 276 -9.00 -2.72 -11.16
N ARG A 277 -9.23 -3.93 -10.64
CA ARG A 277 -9.25 -5.15 -11.44
C ARG A 277 -10.24 -5.02 -12.61
N ASP A 278 -11.46 -4.57 -12.34
CA ASP A 278 -12.53 -4.48 -13.32
C ASP A 278 -12.35 -3.29 -14.29
N LYS A 279 -11.61 -2.27 -13.84
CA LYS A 279 -11.34 -1.04 -14.60
C LYS A 279 -9.94 -1.00 -15.21
N PHE A 280 -9.14 -2.06 -15.07
CA PHE A 280 -7.70 -2.03 -15.32
C PHE A 280 -7.33 -1.60 -16.75
N ASP A 281 -8.17 -1.95 -17.71
CA ASP A 281 -7.90 -1.71 -19.13
C ASP A 281 -8.35 -0.34 -19.64
N PHE A 282 -9.07 0.43 -18.83
CA PHE A 282 -9.64 1.71 -19.25
C PHE A 282 -8.82 2.93 -18.82
N TYR A 283 -7.90 2.76 -17.86
CA TYR A 283 -7.16 3.87 -17.26
C TYR A 283 -5.66 3.61 -17.24
N ASP A 284 -4.89 4.70 -17.27
CA ASP A 284 -3.43 4.70 -17.21
C ASP A 284 -2.92 4.81 -15.78
N MET A 285 -3.73 5.39 -14.89
CA MET A 285 -3.35 5.73 -13.52
C MET A 285 -4.53 5.58 -12.56
N PHE A 286 -4.21 5.10 -11.35
CA PHE A 286 -5.19 4.87 -10.30
C PHE A 286 -4.79 5.65 -9.06
N VAL A 287 -5.75 6.41 -8.52
CA VAL A 287 -5.58 7.28 -7.35
C VAL A 287 -6.61 6.81 -6.33
N ALA A 288 -6.21 6.09 -5.28
CA ALA A 288 -7.14 5.45 -4.35
C ALA A 288 -6.92 5.95 -2.92
N PHE A 289 -7.86 6.69 -2.35
CA PHE A 289 -7.74 7.33 -1.02
C PHE A 289 -9.02 7.21 -0.18
N GLU A 290 -8.87 7.42 1.13
CA GLU A 290 -9.96 7.59 2.07
C GLU A 290 -10.66 8.94 1.88
N ASP A 291 -11.91 9.03 2.34
CA ASP A 291 -12.79 10.20 2.20
C ASP A 291 -12.37 11.45 3.01
N ASP A 292 -11.35 11.32 3.85
CA ASP A 292 -10.75 12.42 4.62
C ASP A 292 -9.35 12.82 4.13
N MET A 293 -8.96 12.36 2.93
CA MET A 293 -7.67 12.64 2.30
C MET A 293 -7.85 13.43 1.00
N LEU A 294 -7.48 14.72 1.03
CA LEU A 294 -7.45 15.56 -0.17
C LEU A 294 -6.24 15.23 -1.05
N VAL A 295 -6.43 15.18 -2.37
CA VAL A 295 -5.35 14.92 -3.35
C VAL A 295 -5.50 15.85 -4.55
N HIS A 296 -4.58 16.81 -4.71
CA HIS A 296 -4.65 17.73 -5.84
C HIS A 296 -4.08 17.17 -7.15
N GLY A 297 -4.50 17.75 -8.28
CA GLY A 297 -3.95 17.48 -9.61
C GLY A 297 -2.43 17.61 -9.69
N HIS A 298 -1.83 18.62 -9.05
CA HIS A 298 -0.37 18.77 -9.01
C HIS A 298 0.32 17.61 -8.27
N ALA A 299 -0.29 17.04 -7.23
CA ALA A 299 0.25 15.86 -6.56
C ALA A 299 0.23 14.62 -7.47
N VAL A 300 -0.87 14.43 -8.22
CA VAL A 300 -0.98 13.38 -9.25
C VAL A 300 0.07 13.57 -10.35
N HIS A 301 0.24 14.80 -10.82
CA HIS A 301 1.22 15.14 -11.85
C HIS A 301 2.66 14.94 -11.37
N HIS A 302 2.99 15.40 -10.17
CA HIS A 302 4.31 15.22 -9.56
C HIS A 302 4.61 13.72 -9.37
N TYR A 303 3.63 12.92 -8.91
CA TYR A 303 3.76 11.48 -8.84
C TYR A 303 4.09 10.87 -10.21
N ARG A 304 3.42 11.32 -11.28
CA ARG A 304 3.68 10.88 -12.66
C ARG A 304 5.11 11.23 -13.07
N GLN A 305 5.57 12.46 -12.84
CA GLN A 305 6.94 12.89 -13.15
C GLN A 305 8.00 12.04 -12.41
N LEU A 306 7.82 11.83 -11.11
CA LEU A 306 8.71 10.96 -10.33
C LEU A 306 8.70 9.52 -10.84
N SER A 307 7.53 9.00 -11.22
CA SER A 307 7.41 7.64 -11.76
C SER A 307 8.14 7.49 -13.10
N VAL A 308 8.02 8.47 -13.99
CA VAL A 308 8.78 8.52 -15.26
C VAL A 308 10.28 8.57 -14.99
N GLU A 309 10.71 9.39 -14.04
CA GLU A 309 12.12 9.51 -13.71
C GLU A 309 12.70 8.21 -13.09
N ILE A 310 11.97 7.57 -12.17
CA ILE A 310 12.34 6.26 -11.62
C ILE A 310 12.44 5.22 -12.73
N GLU A 311 11.51 5.25 -13.69
CA GLU A 311 11.53 4.33 -14.83
C GLU A 311 12.73 4.59 -15.75
N ARG A 312 13.05 5.86 -16.03
CA ARG A 312 14.26 6.24 -16.76
C ARG A 312 15.50 5.70 -16.06
N LEU A 313 15.63 5.90 -14.76
CA LEU A 313 16.74 5.37 -13.96
C LEU A 313 16.78 3.83 -14.04
N ARG A 314 15.64 3.16 -13.98
CA ARG A 314 15.52 1.70 -14.05
C ARG A 314 15.99 1.14 -15.38
N ILE A 315 15.65 1.79 -16.50
CA ILE A 315 16.04 1.37 -17.85
C ILE A 315 17.57 1.43 -18.01
N HIS A 316 18.22 2.44 -17.45
CA HIS A 316 19.67 2.65 -17.54
C HIS A 316 20.47 1.96 -16.42
N ALA A 317 19.78 1.36 -15.46
CA ALA A 317 20.42 0.71 -14.32
C ALA A 317 21.08 -0.62 -14.69
N PRO A 318 22.21 -0.97 -14.05
CA PRO A 318 22.83 -2.28 -14.23
C PRO A 318 21.94 -3.41 -13.68
N GLU A 319 21.98 -4.59 -14.29
CA GLU A 319 21.28 -5.77 -13.76
C GLU A 319 21.92 -6.28 -12.47
N ILE A 320 23.26 -6.25 -12.38
CA ILE A 320 24.05 -6.75 -11.26
C ILE A 320 25.11 -5.72 -10.89
N LEU A 321 25.28 -5.44 -9.60
CA LEU A 321 26.39 -4.63 -9.11
C LEU A 321 27.67 -5.48 -8.96
N PRO A 322 28.86 -4.91 -9.23
CA PRO A 322 30.13 -5.55 -8.92
C PRO A 322 30.18 -6.02 -7.45
N LYS A 323 30.75 -7.19 -7.17
CA LYS A 323 30.81 -7.76 -5.80
C LYS A 323 31.40 -6.78 -4.77
N LYS A 324 32.40 -5.99 -5.16
CA LYS A 324 33.00 -4.96 -4.30
C LYS A 324 31.99 -3.89 -3.86
N LEU A 325 30.99 -3.61 -4.68
CA LEU A 325 29.92 -2.63 -4.44
C LEU A 325 28.64 -3.28 -3.86
N SER A 326 28.68 -4.54 -3.42
CA SER A 326 27.49 -5.25 -2.93
C SER A 326 27.20 -5.09 -1.43
N ASP A 327 28.08 -4.42 -0.66
CA ASP A 327 27.81 -4.13 0.76
C ASP A 327 26.75 -3.02 0.92
N LYS A 328 25.49 -3.44 0.98
CA LYS A 328 24.33 -2.53 1.00
C LYS A 328 24.30 -1.59 2.20
N ASN A 329 24.95 -1.96 3.30
CA ASN A 329 24.96 -1.11 4.49
C ASN A 329 25.91 0.07 4.33
N LYS A 330 26.87 -0.03 3.41
CA LYS A 330 27.87 1.01 3.13
C LYS A 330 27.59 1.73 1.81
N ASN A 331 26.84 1.12 0.90
CA ASN A 331 26.64 1.60 -0.46
C ASN A 331 25.27 2.26 -0.66
N PHE A 332 24.99 3.31 0.12
CA PHE A 332 23.77 4.11 0.00
C PHE A 332 23.87 5.22 -1.07
N PHE A 333 25.01 5.35 -1.74
CA PHE A 333 25.29 6.37 -2.76
C PHE A 333 25.68 5.78 -4.13
N VAL A 334 25.76 4.45 -4.25
CA VAL A 334 26.05 3.77 -5.53
C VAL A 334 24.79 3.67 -6.40
N PRO A 335 24.92 3.51 -7.73
CA PRO A 335 23.78 3.23 -8.60
C PRO A 335 22.97 2.02 -8.10
N MET A 336 21.64 2.12 -8.15
CA MET A 336 20.77 0.97 -7.86
C MET A 336 20.78 -0.01 -9.03
N THR A 337 20.60 -1.30 -8.76
CA THR A 337 20.28 -2.24 -9.84
C THR A 337 18.87 -2.00 -10.37
N LYS A 338 18.62 -2.51 -11.57
CA LYS A 338 17.28 -2.55 -12.15
C LYS A 338 16.25 -3.19 -11.21
N ARG A 339 16.62 -4.31 -10.56
CA ARG A 339 15.77 -5.02 -9.59
C ARG A 339 15.49 -4.21 -8.33
N GLN A 340 16.43 -3.39 -7.87
CA GLN A 340 16.22 -2.48 -6.75
C GLN A 340 15.26 -1.35 -7.15
N LEU A 341 15.48 -0.73 -8.31
CA LEU A 341 14.63 0.35 -8.83
C LEU A 341 13.21 -0.13 -9.17
N GLU A 342 13.02 -1.39 -9.56
CA GLU A 342 11.67 -1.96 -9.70
C GLU A 342 10.85 -1.89 -8.40
N ARG A 343 11.49 -1.83 -7.23
CA ARG A 343 10.83 -1.73 -5.92
C ARG A 343 10.70 -0.31 -5.40
N VAL A 344 11.20 0.68 -6.13
CA VAL A 344 11.09 2.09 -5.76
C VAL A 344 9.87 2.66 -6.48
N VAL A 345 8.94 3.21 -5.70
CA VAL A 345 7.80 3.96 -6.20
C VAL A 345 7.70 5.25 -5.39
N PRO A 346 7.15 6.34 -5.94
CA PRO A 346 6.88 7.53 -5.15
C PRO A 346 5.92 7.18 -4.01
N GLY A 347 6.13 7.79 -2.86
CA GLY A 347 5.29 7.62 -1.67
C GLY A 347 4.73 8.96 -1.21
N PHE A 348 3.71 8.89 -0.35
CA PHE A 348 3.11 10.04 0.28
C PHE A 348 3.45 10.07 1.76
N MET A 349 3.61 11.27 2.31
CA MET A 349 3.59 11.52 3.75
C MET A 349 2.29 12.24 4.06
N ARG A 350 1.51 11.71 5.00
CA ARG A 350 0.32 12.40 5.50
C ARG A 350 0.76 13.58 6.34
N VAL A 351 0.19 14.74 6.03
CA VAL A 351 0.43 16.01 6.74
C VAL A 351 -0.91 16.55 7.23
N GLU A 352 -0.92 17.10 8.43
CA GLU A 352 -2.03 17.90 8.96
C GLU A 352 -1.53 19.27 9.39
N VAL A 353 -2.43 20.25 9.39
CA VAL A 353 -2.14 21.59 9.90
C VAL A 353 -2.60 21.67 11.35
N ILE A 354 -1.70 22.07 12.24
CA ILE A 354 -2.01 22.49 13.60
C ILE A 354 -2.67 23.85 13.50
N VAL A 355 -3.94 23.83 13.82
CA VAL A 355 -4.79 25.01 13.83
C VAL A 355 -4.86 25.65 15.22
N ASN A 356 -4.90 24.81 16.26
CA ASN A 356 -4.89 25.24 17.66
C ASN A 356 -3.86 24.41 18.45
N GLU A 357 -2.66 24.96 18.64
CA GLU A 357 -1.57 24.28 19.35
C GLU A 357 -1.94 23.98 20.82
N THR A 358 -2.79 24.80 21.43
CA THR A 358 -3.23 24.61 22.83
C THR A 358 -4.04 23.34 23.01
N ASP A 359 -4.92 23.04 22.05
CA ASP A 359 -5.79 21.86 22.12
C ASP A 359 -5.10 20.60 21.60
N ARG A 360 -4.24 20.75 20.59
CA ARG A 360 -3.60 19.65 19.86
C ARG A 360 -2.12 19.94 19.60
N PRO A 361 -1.27 19.95 20.63
CA PRO A 361 0.15 20.24 20.46
C PRO A 361 0.84 19.10 19.70
N ALA A 362 1.82 19.47 18.87
CA ALA A 362 2.76 18.50 18.33
C ALA A 362 3.55 17.80 19.44
N GLN A 363 4.10 16.63 19.14
CA GLN A 363 5.00 15.95 20.05
C GLN A 363 6.25 16.80 20.32
N LYS A 364 6.53 17.05 21.60
CA LYS A 364 7.73 17.77 22.06
C LYS A 364 8.96 16.86 22.07
N ASP A 365 8.78 15.60 22.49
CA ASP A 365 9.85 14.62 22.58
C ASP A 365 10.14 13.99 21.20
N VAL A 366 11.06 14.58 20.46
CA VAL A 366 11.52 14.03 19.18
C VAL A 366 12.52 12.89 19.38
N ASP A 367 12.80 12.15 18.30
CA ASP A 367 13.87 11.13 18.32
C ASP A 367 15.24 11.75 18.66
N PRO A 368 16.22 10.98 19.18
CA PRO A 368 17.53 11.47 19.61
C PRO A 368 18.47 11.93 18.47
N ILE A 369 17.92 12.22 17.30
CA ILE A 369 18.65 12.81 16.18
C ILE A 369 18.65 14.34 16.38
N PRO A 370 19.82 15.01 16.37
CA PRO A 370 19.86 16.47 16.41
C PRO A 370 19.03 17.08 15.28
N ILE A 371 18.28 18.13 15.61
CA ILE A 371 17.55 18.91 14.61
C ILE A 371 18.53 19.90 13.99
N ASP A 372 18.71 19.84 12.67
CA ASP A 372 19.45 20.86 11.95
C ASP A 372 18.61 22.13 11.78
N HIS A 373 18.78 23.09 12.68
CA HIS A 373 18.10 24.38 12.62
C HIS A 373 18.64 25.30 11.51
N GLU A 374 19.87 25.06 11.02
CA GLU A 374 20.48 25.81 9.92
C GLU A 374 19.95 25.37 8.54
N PHE A 375 19.30 24.21 8.48
CA PHE A 375 18.61 23.74 7.27
C PHE A 375 17.62 24.78 6.72
N SER A 376 17.01 25.56 7.61
CA SER A 376 16.11 26.67 7.28
C SER A 376 16.82 27.90 6.72
N HIS A 377 18.11 28.12 7.04
CA HIS A 377 18.85 29.34 6.70
C HIS A 377 19.78 29.18 5.49
N SER A 378 20.38 28.02 5.31
CA SER A 378 21.49 27.78 4.34
C SER A 378 21.11 27.79 2.86
N MET A 379 19.81 27.86 2.50
CA MET A 379 19.36 27.95 1.09
C MET A 379 18.53 29.20 0.76
N GLY A 380 18.60 30.25 1.58
CA GLY A 380 18.16 31.59 1.19
C GLY A 380 16.64 31.83 1.03
N GLY A 381 15.78 30.90 1.45
CA GLY A 381 14.33 31.07 1.45
C GLY A 381 13.66 30.21 2.52
N HIS A 382 12.52 30.66 3.06
CA HIS A 382 11.63 29.80 3.83
C HIS A 382 11.33 28.56 2.98
N ARG A 383 11.73 27.39 3.45
CA ARG A 383 11.32 26.11 2.85
C ARG A 383 9.90 25.82 3.30
N ASP A 384 8.98 26.62 2.82
CA ASP A 384 7.58 26.33 2.94
C ASP A 384 7.31 25.11 2.08
N VAL A 385 6.44 24.25 2.59
CA VAL A 385 5.93 23.13 1.83
C VAL A 385 5.25 23.70 0.61
N ASP A 386 5.61 23.23 -0.59
CA ASP A 386 5.04 23.75 -1.85
C ASP A 386 3.51 23.60 -1.80
N PRO A 387 2.77 24.71 -1.61
CA PRO A 387 1.34 24.66 -1.39
C PRO A 387 0.60 24.26 -2.67
N SER A 388 1.25 24.34 -3.84
CA SER A 388 0.64 23.87 -5.08
C SER A 388 0.55 22.35 -5.13
N ILE A 389 1.50 21.65 -4.50
CA ILE A 389 1.53 20.18 -4.39
C ILE A 389 0.76 19.73 -3.15
N CYS A 390 0.79 20.53 -2.08
CA CYS A 390 0.11 20.22 -0.84
C CYS A 390 -1.37 20.60 -0.82
N CYS A 391 -2.11 19.90 0.03
CA CYS A 391 -3.55 19.81 -0.06
C CYS A 391 -4.21 20.89 0.81
N HIS A 392 -4.52 22.06 0.23
CA HIS A 392 -5.31 23.08 0.90
C HIS A 392 -6.80 22.90 0.56
N ILE A 393 -7.66 22.82 1.58
CA ILE A 393 -9.11 22.78 1.39
C ILE A 393 -9.64 24.20 1.57
N HIS A 394 -10.09 24.81 0.47
CA HIS A 394 -10.96 25.99 0.57
C HIS A 394 -12.32 25.54 1.09
N MET A 395 -12.54 25.68 2.40
CA MET A 395 -13.86 25.51 3.00
C MET A 395 -14.51 26.89 3.12
N GLU A 396 -15.75 27.00 2.67
CA GLU A 396 -16.60 28.14 3.02
C GLU A 396 -16.60 28.29 4.55
N PRO A 397 -16.31 29.50 5.09
CA PRO A 397 -16.21 29.72 6.52
C PRO A 397 -17.58 29.55 7.19
N ASN A 398 -17.92 28.32 7.56
CA ASN A 398 -19.02 28.03 8.46
C ASN A 398 -18.61 28.39 9.89
N GLU A 399 -19.58 28.78 10.73
CA GLU A 399 -19.36 29.03 12.16
C GLU A 399 -18.63 27.82 12.81
N GLY A 400 -17.34 27.99 13.11
CA GLY A 400 -16.50 26.94 13.71
C GLY A 400 -15.50 26.25 12.78
N THR A 401 -15.52 26.52 11.47
CA THR A 401 -14.40 26.14 10.59
C THR A 401 -13.24 27.08 10.85
N VAL A 402 -12.11 26.53 11.29
CA VAL A 402 -10.94 27.37 11.53
C VAL A 402 -10.25 27.64 10.20
N ASN A 403 -9.89 28.90 9.99
CA ASN A 403 -9.19 29.33 8.81
C ASN A 403 -7.80 28.69 8.75
N ILE A 404 -7.65 27.67 7.92
CA ILE A 404 -6.35 27.06 7.61
C ILE A 404 -5.66 28.03 6.65
N PRO A 405 -4.40 28.44 6.87
CA PRO A 405 -3.69 29.24 5.88
C PRO A 405 -3.48 28.43 4.60
N GLU A 406 -3.55 29.08 3.43
CA GLU A 406 -3.24 28.47 2.13
C GLU A 406 -1.84 27.88 2.10
N THR A 407 -0.90 28.57 2.74
CA THR A 407 0.51 28.20 2.85
C THR A 407 0.89 28.05 4.32
N PRO A 408 0.49 26.95 4.98
CA PRO A 408 0.83 26.74 6.39
C PRO A 408 2.35 26.67 6.56
N PRO A 409 2.93 27.41 7.51
CA PRO A 409 4.37 27.34 7.73
C PRO A 409 4.74 25.94 8.23
N ALA A 410 5.96 25.48 7.92
CA ALA A 410 6.41 24.13 8.29
C ALA A 410 6.36 23.84 9.81
N ASN A 411 6.33 24.86 10.65
CA ASN A 411 6.16 24.71 12.11
C ASN A 411 4.73 24.28 12.48
N ASP A 412 3.73 24.66 11.69
CA ASP A 412 2.33 24.34 11.92
C ASP A 412 1.94 23.03 11.26
N LEU A 413 2.81 22.45 10.43
CA LEU A 413 2.60 21.16 9.83
C LEU A 413 3.04 20.03 10.76
N VAL A 414 2.17 19.03 10.94
CA VAL A 414 2.51 17.77 11.61
C VAL A 414 2.43 16.60 10.65
N ILE A 415 3.41 15.71 10.75
CA ILE A 415 3.52 14.53 9.93
C ILE A 415 3.14 13.31 10.78
N TRP A 416 2.27 12.47 10.22
CA TRP A 416 1.78 11.24 10.84
C TRP A 416 2.75 10.09 10.61
N GLU A 417 3.89 10.10 11.30
CA GLU A 417 4.93 9.10 11.09
C GLU A 417 5.48 8.52 12.39
N THR A 418 6.03 7.32 12.30
CA THR A 418 6.28 6.47 13.46
C THR A 418 7.58 6.79 14.20
N SER A 419 8.62 7.24 13.47
CA SER A 419 9.92 7.68 13.98
C SER A 419 10.92 7.81 12.81
N ILE A 420 11.90 8.70 12.89
CA ILE A 420 13.01 8.76 11.92
C ILE A 420 13.87 7.48 11.93
N LYS A 421 13.78 6.69 13.01
CA LYS A 421 14.42 5.37 13.13
C LYS A 421 13.94 4.39 12.04
N ALA A 422 12.72 4.60 11.53
CA ALA A 422 12.07 3.77 10.53
C ALA A 422 12.49 4.09 9.10
N PHE A 423 13.23 5.17 8.87
CA PHE A 423 13.63 5.59 7.55
C PHE A 423 15.05 5.16 7.20
N SER A 424 15.30 5.01 5.90
CA SER A 424 16.65 4.91 5.34
C SER A 424 16.83 6.00 4.30
N LEU A 425 17.92 6.77 4.39
CA LEU A 425 18.27 7.78 3.42
C LEU A 425 19.14 7.18 2.31
N ARG A 426 18.84 7.50 1.06
CA ARG A 426 19.61 7.01 -0.08
C ARG A 426 19.84 8.14 -1.07
N GLN A 427 21.06 8.25 -1.56
CA GLN A 427 21.33 9.11 -2.71
C GLN A 427 21.01 8.36 -4.00
N VAL A 428 20.24 9.00 -4.87
CA VAL A 428 19.93 8.52 -6.21
C VAL A 428 21.10 8.83 -7.13
N ALA A 429 21.57 7.80 -7.84
CA ALA A 429 22.71 7.89 -8.76
C ALA A 429 22.35 7.22 -10.10
N PRO A 430 22.53 7.90 -11.25
CA PRO A 430 22.96 9.29 -11.37
C PRO A 430 21.92 10.28 -10.82
N LYS A 431 22.38 11.45 -10.36
CA LYS A 431 21.50 12.54 -9.93
C LYS A 431 20.64 13.00 -11.10
N SER A 432 19.39 13.35 -10.84
CA SER A 432 18.52 14.01 -11.80
C SER A 432 17.98 15.32 -11.25
N ASP A 433 17.27 16.05 -12.09
CA ASP A 433 16.72 17.36 -11.74
C ASP A 433 15.63 17.26 -10.67
N ILE A 434 14.94 16.12 -10.59
CA ILE A 434 13.83 15.88 -9.65
C ILE A 434 14.18 14.89 -8.52
N LEU A 435 15.20 14.04 -8.70
CA LEU A 435 15.65 13.08 -7.68
C LEU A 435 17.13 13.27 -7.32
N ASP A 436 17.38 13.52 -6.03
CA ASP A 436 18.72 13.55 -5.44
C ASP A 436 18.78 12.62 -4.22
N TRP A 437 18.32 13.07 -3.06
CA TRP A 437 18.20 12.24 -1.86
C TRP A 437 16.76 11.80 -1.66
N ILE A 438 16.56 10.50 -1.46
CA ILE A 438 15.26 9.92 -1.17
C ILE A 438 15.22 9.30 0.22
N VAL A 439 14.06 9.41 0.85
CA VAL A 439 13.73 8.71 2.08
C VAL A 439 12.99 7.43 1.70
N LEU A 440 13.49 6.30 2.17
CA LEU A 440 12.91 4.99 1.94
C LEU A 440 12.28 4.46 3.23
N MET A 441 11.04 4.03 3.13
CA MET A 441 10.43 3.18 4.14
C MET A 441 11.00 1.77 4.09
N LEU A 442 11.05 1.11 5.24
CA LEU A 442 11.51 -0.27 5.31
C LEU A 442 10.46 -1.19 4.68
N GLY A 443 10.77 -1.74 3.50
CA GLY A 443 9.91 -2.71 2.79
C GLY A 443 9.70 -4.03 3.57
N PRO A 444 9.05 -5.06 3.01
CA PRO A 444 8.55 -6.27 3.70
C PRO A 444 9.60 -7.24 4.34
N GLY A 445 10.81 -6.77 4.64
CA GLY A 445 11.75 -7.46 5.51
C GLY A 445 12.41 -8.68 4.90
N LYS A 446 12.45 -9.79 5.66
CA LYS A 446 13.15 -11.05 5.33
C LYS A 446 12.62 -11.74 4.07
N LEU A 447 11.56 -11.21 3.49
CA LEU A 447 10.83 -11.81 2.40
C LEU A 447 11.37 -11.45 1.01
N ILE A 448 12.33 -10.52 0.96
CA ILE A 448 12.94 -10.00 -0.27
C ILE A 448 14.32 -10.63 -0.46
N ASP A 449 14.63 -11.03 -1.69
CA ASP A 449 15.96 -11.52 -2.05
C ASP A 449 17.03 -10.47 -1.76
N LYS A 450 18.23 -10.93 -1.42
CA LYS A 450 19.29 -10.00 -1.04
C LYS A 450 19.57 -9.02 -2.19
N ASP A 451 19.75 -9.45 -3.42
CA ASP A 451 20.02 -8.55 -4.55
C ASP A 451 18.89 -7.53 -4.85
N GLN A 452 17.67 -7.77 -4.35
CA GLN A 452 16.52 -6.87 -4.53
C GLN A 452 16.32 -5.88 -3.36
N THR A 453 17.02 -6.07 -2.24
CA THR A 453 16.88 -5.16 -1.10
C THR A 453 17.44 -3.79 -1.46
N VAL A 454 16.63 -2.74 -1.36
CA VAL A 454 17.10 -1.35 -1.51
C VAL A 454 17.84 -0.95 -0.23
N GLY A 455 19.15 -0.72 -0.35
CA GLY A 455 19.99 -0.27 0.75
C GLY A 455 19.83 1.23 1.01
N GLY A 456 20.17 1.68 2.21
CA GLY A 456 20.16 3.10 2.56
C GLY A 456 20.82 3.34 3.91
N PHE A 457 21.35 4.55 4.07
CA PHE A 457 21.94 5.05 5.29
C PHE A 457 20.88 5.07 6.39
N TRP A 458 21.20 4.45 7.52
CA TRP A 458 20.30 4.39 8.66
C TRP A 458 20.74 5.40 9.71
N SER A 459 19.81 6.22 10.18
CA SER A 459 20.04 7.29 11.16
C SER A 459 20.67 6.81 12.48
N GLY A 460 20.57 5.52 12.80
CA GLY A 460 21.20 4.93 13.98
C GLY A 460 22.63 4.42 13.80
N HIS A 461 23.24 4.54 12.60
CA HIS A 461 24.59 4.02 12.36
C HIS A 461 25.63 4.61 13.33
N ASN A 462 25.46 5.88 13.69
CA ASN A 462 26.37 6.62 14.56
C ASN A 462 26.00 6.53 16.05
N GLY A 463 25.23 5.51 16.44
CA GLY A 463 24.87 5.28 17.83
C GLY A 463 23.79 6.23 18.38
N ALA A 464 23.10 6.98 17.53
CA ALA A 464 22.03 7.89 17.96
C ALA A 464 20.90 7.15 18.73
N PHE A 465 20.66 5.88 18.38
CA PHE A 465 19.75 4.99 19.11
C PHE A 465 20.48 4.01 20.04
N LYS A 466 21.65 4.37 20.57
CA LYS A 466 22.47 3.56 21.50
C LYS A 466 22.73 2.14 20.93
N LYS A 467 22.29 1.11 21.65
CA LYS A 467 22.44 -0.31 21.28
C LYS A 467 21.24 -0.86 20.50
N GLU A 468 20.27 -0.02 20.14
CA GLU A 468 19.10 -0.47 19.40
C GLU A 468 19.49 -0.83 17.97
N LYS A 469 18.89 -1.90 17.44
CA LYS A 469 19.10 -2.32 16.05
C LYS A 469 18.20 -1.53 15.11
N LYS A 470 18.66 -1.37 13.86
CA LYS A 470 17.80 -0.95 12.75
C LYS A 470 16.54 -1.82 12.76
N PRO A 471 15.35 -1.23 12.75
CA PRO A 471 14.14 -2.02 12.70
C PRO A 471 14.13 -2.95 11.48
N SER A 472 13.58 -4.15 11.64
CA SER A 472 13.39 -5.03 10.49
C SER A 472 12.36 -4.44 9.55
N GLY A 473 12.57 -4.60 8.25
CA GLY A 473 11.51 -4.35 7.29
C GLY A 473 10.27 -5.20 7.57
N GLY A 474 9.10 -4.65 7.24
CA GLY A 474 7.81 -5.29 7.50
C GLY A 474 7.38 -5.24 8.96
N ASP A 475 8.07 -4.48 9.82
CA ASP A 475 7.55 -4.18 11.16
C ASP A 475 6.24 -3.38 10.99
N PRO A 476 5.08 -3.94 11.34
CA PRO A 476 3.79 -3.27 11.13
C PRO A 476 3.71 -1.97 11.92
N ARG A 477 4.54 -1.80 12.94
CA ARG A 477 4.61 -0.55 13.71
C ARG A 477 5.25 0.60 12.94
N LEU A 478 5.90 0.30 11.81
CA LEU A 478 6.69 1.24 11.00
C LEU A 478 6.12 1.41 9.59
N PHE A 479 5.01 0.75 9.27
CA PHE A 479 4.26 1.04 8.07
C PHE A 479 3.56 2.39 8.27
N ALA A 480 3.97 3.37 7.46
CA ALA A 480 3.33 4.68 7.33
C ALA A 480 1.83 4.48 7.08
N GLN A 481 1.01 5.30 7.73
CA GLN A 481 -0.43 5.33 7.48
C GLN A 481 -0.67 6.12 6.20
N GLN A 482 -0.35 5.51 5.07
CA GLN A 482 -0.81 6.04 3.79
C GLN A 482 -2.30 5.72 3.73
N GLY A 483 -3.16 6.70 4.05
CA GLY A 483 -4.62 6.63 3.90
C GLY A 483 -5.08 6.51 2.44
N GLY A 484 -4.19 6.05 1.56
CA GLY A 484 -4.37 5.92 0.13
C GLY A 484 -3.05 5.80 -0.60
N TRP A 485 -3.11 5.58 -1.91
CA TRP A 485 -1.95 5.42 -2.76
C TRP A 485 -2.26 5.84 -4.20
N ILE A 486 -1.20 6.13 -4.95
CA ILE A 486 -1.25 6.34 -6.39
C ILE A 486 -0.38 5.28 -7.04
N ALA A 487 -0.81 4.74 -8.17
CA ALA A 487 0.06 3.96 -9.05
C ALA A 487 -0.36 4.06 -10.51
N THR A 488 0.63 4.03 -11.38
CA THR A 488 0.46 3.80 -12.82
C THR A 488 0.06 2.37 -13.10
N LYS A 489 -0.58 2.14 -14.25
CA LYS A 489 -0.90 0.80 -14.76
C LYS A 489 0.35 -0.09 -14.79
N GLU A 490 1.48 0.42 -15.28
CA GLU A 490 2.75 -0.33 -15.38
C GLU A 490 3.31 -0.71 -14.01
N GLN A 491 3.21 0.20 -13.02
CA GLN A 491 3.58 -0.12 -11.64
C GLN A 491 2.69 -1.23 -11.09
N LEU A 492 1.38 -1.18 -11.31
CA LEU A 492 0.47 -2.25 -10.89
C LEU A 492 0.78 -3.58 -11.57
N ILE A 493 1.03 -3.61 -12.88
CA ILE A 493 1.45 -4.84 -13.59
C ILE A 493 2.71 -5.43 -12.94
N ARG A 494 3.72 -4.60 -12.67
CA ARG A 494 4.98 -5.04 -12.04
C ARG A 494 4.76 -5.55 -10.63
N MET A 495 4.04 -4.79 -9.81
CA MET A 495 3.75 -5.20 -8.44
C MET A 495 2.98 -6.51 -8.41
N ASN A 496 1.96 -6.64 -9.27
CA ASN A 496 1.11 -7.81 -9.37
C ASN A 496 1.85 -9.07 -9.82
N ASN A 497 2.73 -8.95 -10.82
CA ASN A 497 3.31 -10.10 -11.49
C ASN A 497 4.72 -10.46 -10.98
N LYS A 498 5.43 -9.54 -10.33
CA LYS A 498 6.86 -9.71 -10.02
C LYS A 498 7.25 -9.38 -8.58
N LEU A 499 6.75 -8.28 -8.02
CA LEU A 499 7.35 -7.69 -6.81
C LEU A 499 6.67 -8.13 -5.52
N CYS A 500 5.35 -8.25 -5.57
CA CYS A 500 4.57 -8.80 -4.49
C CYS A 500 4.63 -10.32 -4.61
N ARG A 501 4.85 -11.00 -3.49
CA ARG A 501 4.82 -12.48 -3.43
C ARG A 501 3.48 -13.05 -3.88
N ARG A 502 2.46 -12.21 -3.80
CA ARG A 502 1.07 -12.43 -4.17
C ARG A 502 0.65 -11.33 -5.15
N SER A 503 -0.53 -11.49 -5.69
CA SER A 503 -1.14 -10.52 -6.59
C SER A 503 -1.53 -9.24 -5.80
N VAL A 504 -1.29 -8.05 -6.37
CA VAL A 504 -1.82 -6.79 -5.79
C VAL A 504 -3.32 -6.71 -6.04
N LEU A 505 -3.73 -7.11 -7.23
CA LEU A 505 -5.12 -7.20 -7.64
C LEU A 505 -5.69 -8.55 -7.19
N PRO A 506 -6.97 -8.62 -6.81
CA PRO A 506 -7.63 -9.89 -6.55
C PRO A 506 -7.55 -10.82 -7.78
N PRO A 507 -7.54 -12.15 -7.59
CA PRO A 507 -7.42 -13.08 -8.70
C PRO A 507 -8.54 -12.88 -9.74
N PHE A 508 -8.18 -12.97 -11.03
CA PHE A 508 -9.09 -12.72 -12.15
C PHE A 508 -10.02 -13.92 -12.46
N THR A 509 -9.60 -15.16 -12.17
CA THR A 509 -10.41 -16.37 -12.43
C THR A 509 -10.04 -17.54 -11.52
N ASN A 510 -11.04 -18.33 -11.13
CA ASN A 510 -10.98 -19.65 -10.48
C ASN A 510 -10.01 -19.81 -9.30
N MET A 511 -10.56 -19.68 -8.08
CA MET A 511 -9.96 -20.14 -6.82
C MET A 511 -9.72 -21.67 -6.75
N GLY A 512 -9.93 -22.42 -7.84
CA GLY A 512 -9.89 -23.90 -7.84
C GLY A 512 -8.53 -24.52 -7.49
N ASN A 513 -7.44 -23.78 -7.62
CA ASN A 513 -6.11 -24.19 -7.17
C ASN A 513 -5.58 -23.36 -5.98
N TYR A 514 -6.36 -22.39 -5.49
CA TYR A 514 -6.14 -21.87 -4.16
C TYR A 514 -6.48 -23.02 -3.21
N LYS A 515 -5.48 -23.61 -2.57
CA LYS A 515 -5.72 -24.57 -1.51
C LYS A 515 -6.36 -23.81 -0.34
N MET A 516 -7.68 -23.62 -0.38
CA MET A 516 -8.55 -23.18 0.72
C MET A 516 -8.55 -24.19 1.90
N GLY A 517 -7.45 -24.89 2.13
CA GLY A 517 -7.34 -26.00 3.07
C GLY A 517 -5.93 -26.21 3.61
N THR A 518 -4.94 -25.42 3.20
CA THR A 518 -3.81 -25.15 4.09
C THR A 518 -4.21 -23.94 4.91
N PRO A 519 -4.56 -24.08 6.20
CA PRO A 519 -4.65 -22.96 7.10
C PRO A 519 -3.23 -22.46 7.29
N ASP A 520 -2.71 -21.72 6.31
CA ASP A 520 -1.78 -20.68 6.64
C ASP A 520 -2.68 -19.53 7.13
N PRO A 521 -2.77 -19.27 8.45
CA PRO A 521 -3.56 -18.15 9.00
C PRO A 521 -3.09 -16.77 8.48
N HIS A 522 -2.10 -16.77 7.57
CA HIS A 522 -1.55 -15.65 6.85
C HIS A 522 -2.05 -15.55 5.38
N ASP A 523 -3.07 -16.30 4.96
CA ASP A 523 -3.62 -16.28 3.59
C ASP A 523 -4.18 -14.93 3.12
N ASP A 524 -4.16 -14.75 1.79
CA ASP A 524 -4.13 -13.56 0.89
C ASP A 524 -4.86 -12.24 1.24
N PHE A 525 -5.68 -12.21 2.29
CA PHE A 525 -6.27 -10.99 2.86
C PHE A 525 -5.98 -10.85 4.36
N GLY A 526 -4.93 -11.50 4.85
CA GLY A 526 -4.45 -11.29 6.20
C GLY A 526 -4.27 -9.78 6.48
N PRO A 527 -4.52 -9.32 7.71
CA PRO A 527 -4.41 -7.91 8.11
C PRO A 527 -3.05 -7.27 7.75
N HIS A 528 -2.03 -8.09 7.47
CA HIS A 528 -0.65 -7.65 7.25
C HIS A 528 -0.29 -7.28 5.80
N ASN A 529 -1.12 -7.56 4.80
CA ASN A 529 -0.68 -7.50 3.40
C ASN A 529 -1.09 -6.24 2.64
N VAL A 530 -1.91 -5.36 3.22
CA VAL A 530 -2.33 -4.09 2.57
C VAL A 530 -2.83 -3.01 3.53
N GLU A 531 -3.15 -3.34 4.78
CA GLU A 531 -3.65 -2.32 5.69
C GLU A 531 -2.51 -1.51 6.28
N PHE A 532 -2.41 -0.27 5.82
CA PHE A 532 -1.62 0.81 6.39
C PHE A 532 -2.28 1.31 7.68
N TRP A 533 -2.39 0.48 8.72
CA TRP A 533 -3.01 0.91 9.98
C TRP A 533 -2.26 0.48 11.25
N VAL A 534 -1.93 1.53 12.03
CA VAL A 534 -1.55 1.65 13.45
C VAL A 534 -0.38 0.80 13.97
N GLY A 535 0.83 1.25 13.62
CA GLY A 535 1.88 1.44 14.63
C GLY A 535 1.58 2.63 15.55
N ARG A 536 2.26 2.74 16.70
CA ARG A 536 2.15 3.91 17.59
C ARG A 536 2.43 5.18 16.77
N VAL A 537 1.39 5.97 16.49
CA VAL A 537 1.49 7.21 15.71
C VAL A 537 2.21 8.25 16.56
N ARG A 538 3.20 8.93 15.96
CA ARG A 538 3.77 10.15 16.50
C ARG A 538 3.39 11.29 15.58
N MET A 539 2.94 12.41 16.14
CA MET A 539 2.68 13.64 15.39
C MET A 539 3.88 14.55 15.58
N VAL A 540 4.80 14.50 14.63
CA VAL A 540 6.06 15.27 14.69
C VAL A 540 5.91 16.49 13.81
N ARG A 541 6.33 17.66 14.28
CA ARG A 541 6.35 18.86 13.45
C ARG A 541 7.24 18.64 12.22
N ALA A 542 6.82 19.13 11.06
CA ALA A 542 7.52 18.94 9.81
C ALA A 542 8.93 19.55 9.86
N ASN A 543 9.09 20.74 10.44
CA ASN A 543 10.40 21.37 10.65
C ASN A 543 11.39 20.48 11.44
N ASN A 544 10.91 19.80 12.48
CA ASN A 544 11.72 18.92 13.31
C ASN A 544 12.12 17.67 12.50
N LEU A 545 11.16 17.04 11.83
CA LEU A 545 11.45 15.85 11.01
C LEU A 545 12.43 16.18 9.87
N PHE A 546 12.21 17.27 9.14
CA PHE A 546 13.08 17.67 8.04
C PHE A 546 14.46 18.11 8.52
N GLY A 547 14.54 18.82 9.65
CA GLY A 547 15.83 19.14 10.29
C GLY A 547 16.59 17.88 10.69
N GLN A 548 15.92 16.88 11.27
CA GLN A 548 16.54 15.59 11.60
C GLN A 548 16.98 14.83 10.33
N LEU A 549 16.15 14.78 9.29
CA LEU A 549 16.51 14.15 8.02
C LEU A 549 17.72 14.84 7.37
N ASN A 550 17.80 16.17 7.44
CA ASN A 550 18.95 16.90 6.91
C ASN A 550 20.23 16.64 7.70
N HIS A 551 20.14 16.55 9.03
CA HIS A 551 21.27 16.15 9.87
C HIS A 551 21.80 14.76 9.46
N VAL A 552 20.88 13.81 9.24
CA VAL A 552 21.23 12.45 8.80
C VAL A 552 21.82 12.47 7.39
N ARG A 553 21.33 13.34 6.48
CA ARG A 553 21.92 13.54 5.14
C ARG A 553 23.37 14.04 5.21
N LYS A 554 23.64 15.13 5.95
CA LYS A 554 25.00 15.68 6.13
C LYS A 554 25.96 14.61 6.66
N THR A 555 25.47 13.80 7.61
CA THR A 555 26.22 12.68 8.17
C THR A 555 26.54 11.61 7.11
N ALA A 556 25.55 11.23 6.29
CA ALA A 556 25.72 10.29 5.21
C ALA A 556 26.70 10.80 4.13
N GLU A 557 26.66 12.10 3.83
CA GLU A 557 27.61 12.75 2.90
C GLU A 557 29.05 12.71 3.43
N HIS A 558 29.25 12.95 4.73
CA HIS A 558 30.56 12.84 5.36
C HIS A 558 31.10 11.40 5.31
N GLU A 559 30.25 10.40 5.61
CA GLU A 559 30.66 8.99 5.52
C GLU A 559 31.00 8.59 4.08
N LYS A 560 30.22 9.05 3.10
CA LYS A 560 30.53 8.88 1.67
C LYS A 560 31.91 9.45 1.33
N ALA A 561 32.20 10.69 1.74
CA ALA A 561 33.48 11.33 1.47
C ALA A 561 34.65 10.56 2.10
N SER A 562 34.48 10.09 3.35
CA SER A 562 35.46 9.25 4.03
C SER A 562 35.73 7.95 3.27
N MET A 563 34.69 7.24 2.82
CA MET A 563 34.84 6.02 2.03
C MET A 563 35.56 6.26 0.71
N GLN A 564 35.22 7.34 -0.01
CA GLN A 564 35.88 7.71 -1.27
C GLN A 564 37.36 8.03 -1.07
N SER A 565 37.72 8.68 0.06
CA SER A 565 39.13 8.97 0.39
C SER A 565 39.94 7.70 0.69
N MET A 566 39.33 6.73 1.39
CA MET A 566 39.95 5.43 1.65
C MET A 566 40.18 4.65 0.36
N GLU A 567 39.19 4.62 -0.56
CA GLU A 567 39.35 3.96 -1.85
C GLU A 567 40.42 4.61 -2.73
N ALA A 568 40.58 5.94 -2.67
CA ALA A 568 41.60 6.67 -3.43
C ALA A 568 43.03 6.47 -2.90
N SER A 569 43.19 6.00 -1.65
CA SER A 569 44.50 5.76 -1.02
C SER A 569 44.98 4.30 -1.12
N MET A 570 44.12 3.38 -1.56
CA MET A 570 44.44 1.97 -1.85
C MET A 570 44.82 1.80 -3.33
#